data_AF-A0A6V8PGT6-F1
#
_entry.id   AF-A0A6V8PGT6-F1
#
_cell.length_a   1.000
_cell.length_b   1.000
_cell.length_c   1.000
_cell.angle_alpha   90.00
_cell.angle_beta   90.00
_cell.angle_gamma   90.00
#
_symmetry.space_group_name_H-M   'P 1'
#
loop_
_entity.id
_entity.type
_entity.pdbx_description
1 polymer ?
#
loop_
_entity_poly.entity_id
_entity_poly.type
_entity_poly.pdbx_seq_one_letter_code
_entity_poly.pdbx_strand_id
1 'polypeptide(L)'
;VFDSIVALATEEVEGIAIYTGGVVVKITERIGRKSFLKGIRTRVEDRKISAELSIVVEYGYNIKEKALEAQRNIYQALQSMVGLDVDRITITVVRVMTP
;
A
#
# COMPACT_ATOMS: atom_id res chain seq x y z
N VAL A 1 -3.22 8.45 10.15
CA VAL A 1 -2.35 7.53 10.92
C VAL A 1 -2.36 6.14 10.29
N PHE A 2 -3.53 5.52 10.12
CA PHE A 2 -3.65 4.23 9.43
C PHE A 2 -3.05 4.24 8.01
N ASP A 3 -3.29 5.30 7.24
CA ASP A 3 -2.71 5.41 5.90
C ASP A 3 -1.17 5.35 5.91
N SER A 4 -0.53 5.89 6.95
CA SER A 4 0.93 5.84 7.10
C SER A 4 1.43 4.43 7.42
N ILE A 5 0.67 3.64 8.19
CA ILE A 5 1.00 2.25 8.49
C ILE A 5 0.90 1.40 7.22
N VAL A 6 -0.19 1.58 6.46
CA VAL A 6 -0.38 0.91 5.17
C VAL A 6 0.72 1.29 4.17
N ALA A 7 1.08 2.57 4.12
CA ALA A 7 2.16 3.06 3.26
C ALA A 7 3.49 2.35 3.60
N LEU A 8 3.89 2.39 4.87
CA LEU A 8 5.12 1.78 5.34
C LEU A 8 5.15 0.27 5.06
N ALA A 9 4.08 -0.44 5.39
CA ALA A 9 3.99 -1.89 5.15
C ALA A 9 4.02 -2.27 3.67
N THR A 10 3.55 -1.38 2.79
CA THR A 10 3.63 -1.58 1.34
C THR A 10 5.03 -1.30 0.81
N GLU A 11 5.71 -0.29 1.35
CA GLU A 11 7.08 0.08 0.98
C GLU A 11 8.12 -0.98 1.37
N GLU A 12 7.84 -1.78 2.40
CA GLU A 12 8.69 -2.92 2.77
C GLU A 12 8.70 -4.05 1.73
N VAL A 13 7.73 -4.06 0.80
CA VAL A 13 7.68 -5.07 -0.25
C VAL A 13 8.45 -4.62 -1.48
N GLU A 14 9.55 -5.32 -1.75
CA GLU A 14 10.39 -5.05 -2.92
C GLU A 14 9.62 -5.21 -4.24
N GLY A 15 9.89 -4.30 -5.18
CA GLY A 15 9.28 -4.31 -6.50
C GLY A 15 7.88 -3.70 -6.56
N ILE A 16 7.41 -3.04 -5.50
CA ILE A 16 6.12 -2.34 -5.44
C ILE A 16 6.33 -0.85 -5.16
N ALA A 17 5.52 -0.01 -5.81
CA ALA A 17 5.41 1.41 -5.52
C ALA A 17 3.94 1.84 -5.41
N ILE A 18 3.65 2.85 -4.60
CA ILE A 18 2.28 3.35 -4.42
C ILE A 18 1.93 4.31 -5.56
N TYR A 19 0.76 4.12 -6.14
CA TYR A 19 0.23 4.95 -7.21
C TYR A 19 -0.70 6.04 -6.66
N THR A 20 -0.41 7.30 -7.00
CA THR A 20 -1.16 8.48 -6.54
C THR A 20 -1.71 9.28 -7.72
N GLY A 21 -2.51 8.65 -8.58
CA GLY A 21 -3.26 9.38 -9.63
C GLY A 21 -2.39 10.07 -10.69
N GLY A 22 -1.35 9.38 -11.16
CA GLY A 22 -0.43 9.85 -12.21
C GLY A 22 1.01 9.95 -11.73
N VAL A 23 1.22 10.04 -10.41
CA VAL A 23 2.55 10.03 -9.79
C VAL A 23 2.80 8.66 -9.15
N VAL A 24 3.83 7.97 -9.63
CA VAL A 24 4.39 6.80 -8.96
C VAL A 24 5.36 7.30 -7.92
N VAL A 25 5.03 7.12 -6.64
CA VAL A 25 5.90 7.54 -5.56
C VAL A 25 6.91 6.42 -5.34
N LYS A 26 8.03 6.50 -6.06
CA LYS A 26 9.23 5.75 -5.72
C LYS A 26 9.93 6.50 -4.58
N ILE A 27 10.30 5.78 -3.53
CA ILE A 27 10.99 6.28 -2.32
C ILE A 27 12.29 7.07 -2.64
N THR A 28 12.80 6.99 -3.88
CA THR A 28 14.04 7.66 -4.31
C THR A 28 13.96 9.18 -4.49
N GLU A 29 12.79 9.81 -4.54
CA GLU A 29 12.71 11.26 -4.73
C GLU A 29 12.05 11.99 -3.55
N ARG A 30 12.85 12.80 -2.87
CA ARG A 30 12.48 13.67 -1.75
C ARG A 30 11.44 14.72 -2.17
N ILE A 31 10.18 14.32 -2.23
CA ILE A 31 9.04 15.25 -2.38
C ILE A 31 8.20 15.14 -1.11
N GLY A 32 7.92 16.29 -0.49
CA GLY A 32 7.54 16.43 0.91
C GLY A 32 6.45 15.47 1.41
N ARG A 33 6.60 15.09 2.69
CA ARG A 33 5.80 14.19 3.56
C ARG A 33 4.25 14.29 3.50
N LYS A 34 3.66 15.15 2.67
CA LYS A 34 2.20 15.39 2.60
C LYS A 34 1.47 14.70 1.44
N SER A 35 2.15 14.23 0.38
CA SER A 35 1.45 13.70 -0.81
C SER A 35 1.39 12.16 -0.91
N PHE A 36 2.11 11.43 -0.05
CA PHE A 36 2.14 9.96 -0.01
C PHE A 36 0.76 9.34 0.27
N LEU A 37 -0.07 10.02 1.05
CA LEU A 37 -1.36 9.50 1.51
C LEU A 37 -2.49 9.59 0.48
N LYS A 38 -2.28 10.24 -0.68
CA LYS A 38 -3.35 10.45 -1.67
C LYS A 38 -3.75 9.16 -2.43
N GLY A 39 -2.92 8.13 -2.38
CA GLY A 39 -3.13 6.86 -3.09
C GLY A 39 -3.69 5.74 -2.20
N ILE A 40 -3.87 6.03 -0.91
CA ILE A 40 -4.31 5.07 0.10
C ILE A 40 -5.56 5.64 0.77
N ARG A 41 -6.59 4.82 0.86
CA ARG A 41 -7.82 5.15 1.56
C ARG A 41 -8.06 4.11 2.64
N THR A 42 -7.95 4.53 3.90
CA THR A 42 -8.35 3.71 5.03
C THR A 42 -9.70 4.17 5.59
N ARG A 43 -10.51 3.22 6.04
CA ARG A 43 -11.78 3.45 6.72
C ARG A 43 -11.86 2.57 7.96
N VAL A 44 -12.43 3.13 9.02
CA VAL A 44 -12.71 2.40 10.26
C VAL A 44 -14.19 2.47 10.53
N GLU A 45 -14.83 1.32 10.68
CA GLU A 45 -16.25 1.17 10.95
C GLU A 45 -16.45 -0.02 11.89
N ASP A 46 -17.25 0.12 12.96
CA ASP A 46 -17.54 -0.96 13.92
C ASP A 46 -16.30 -1.74 14.43
N ARG A 47 -15.22 -1.01 14.76
CA ARG A 47 -13.92 -1.58 15.19
C ARG A 47 -13.24 -2.46 14.15
N LYS A 48 -13.66 -2.36 12.90
CA LYS A 48 -13.02 -2.99 11.75
C LYS A 48 -12.34 -1.96 10.88
N ILE A 49 -11.21 -2.33 10.29
CA ILE A 49 -10.48 -1.50 9.35
C ILE A 49 -10.54 -2.08 7.93
N SER A 50 -10.78 -1.19 6.98
CA SER A 50 -10.73 -1.48 5.55
C SER A 50 -9.68 -0.58 4.91
N ALA A 51 -8.81 -1.16 4.09
CA ALA A 51 -7.74 -0.45 3.40
C ALA A 51 -7.86 -0.65 1.89
N GLU A 52 -7.80 0.44 1.14
CA GLU A 52 -7.77 0.44 -0.31
C GLU A 52 -6.54 1.19 -0.78
N LEU A 53 -5.74 0.58 -1.65
CA LEU A 53 -4.56 1.22 -2.23
C LEU A 53 -4.37 0.82 -3.68
N SER A 54 -3.75 1.74 -4.42
CA SER A 54 -3.33 1.50 -5.80
C SER A 54 -1.82 1.37 -5.85
N ILE A 55 -1.33 0.35 -6.55
CA ILE A 55 0.11 0.06 -6.66
C ILE A 55 0.56 -0.03 -8.12
N VAL A 56 1.86 0.16 -8.30
CA VAL A 56 2.61 -0.16 -9.51
C VAL A 56 3.61 -1.25 -9.15
N VAL A 57 3.74 -2.25 -10.02
CA VAL A 57 4.69 -3.35 -9.84
C VAL A 57 5.84 -3.17 -10.82
N GLU A 58 7.07 -3.39 -10.38
CA GLU A 58 8.24 -3.35 -11.26
C GLU A 58 8.25 -4.55 -12.23
N TYR A 59 8.72 -4.29 -13.45
CA TYR A 59 8.87 -5.34 -14.46
C TYR A 59 9.88 -6.39 -13.98
N GLY A 60 9.57 -7.66 -14.23
CA GLY A 60 10.38 -8.79 -13.77
C GLY A 60 9.85 -9.44 -12.48
N TYR A 61 8.96 -8.78 -11.73
CA TYR A 61 8.30 -9.38 -10.57
C TYR A 61 6.95 -10.00 -10.92
N ASN A 62 6.59 -11.06 -10.20
CA ASN A 62 5.26 -11.67 -10.29
C ASN A 62 4.23 -10.79 -9.56
N ILE A 63 3.33 -10.17 -10.32
CA ILE A 63 2.30 -9.26 -9.81
C ILE A 63 1.44 -9.93 -8.72
N LYS A 64 1.06 -11.20 -8.89
CA LYS A 64 0.21 -11.90 -7.92
C LYS A 64 0.94 -12.13 -6.62
N GLU A 65 2.18 -12.59 -6.71
CA GLU A 65 3.02 -12.86 -5.55
C GLU A 65 3.27 -11.59 -4.74
N LYS A 66 3.65 -10.50 -5.43
CA LYS A 66 3.91 -9.20 -4.82
C LYS A 66 2.66 -8.55 -4.23
N ALA A 67 1.53 -8.59 -4.93
CA ALA A 67 0.28 -8.10 -4.37
C ALA A 67 -0.14 -8.88 -3.10
N LEU A 68 0.02 -10.21 -3.09
CA LEU A 68 -0.27 -11.03 -1.91
C LEU A 68 0.71 -10.75 -0.76
N GLU A 69 1.99 -10.53 -1.06
CA GLU A 69 3.00 -10.14 -0.09
C GLU A 69 2.65 -8.79 0.56
N ALA A 70 2.28 -7.78 -0.24
CA ALA A 70 1.81 -6.50 0.27
C ALA A 70 0.54 -6.63 1.12
N GLN A 71 -0.45 -7.43 0.69
CA GLN A 71 -1.65 -7.67 1.49
C GLN A 71 -1.31 -8.28 2.86
N ARG A 72 -0.41 -9.25 2.92
CA ARG A 72 0.02 -9.88 4.17
C ARG A 72 0.73 -8.89 5.09
N ASN A 73 1.67 -8.11 4.56
CA ASN A 73 2.40 -7.11 5.35
C ASN A 73 1.45 -6.05 5.92
N ILE A 74 0.53 -5.53 5.09
CA ILE A 74 -0.48 -4.56 5.53
C ILE A 74 -1.37 -5.16 6.62
N TYR A 75 -1.82 -6.40 6.45
CA TYR A 75 -2.65 -7.10 7.45
C TYR A 75 -1.91 -7.21 8.79
N GLN A 76 -0.67 -7.70 8.77
CA GLN A 76 0.13 -7.86 9.99
C GLN A 76 0.43 -6.53 10.67
N ALA A 77 0.76 -5.49 9.90
CA ALA A 77 1.04 -4.16 10.43
C ALA A 77 -0.21 -3.54 11.09
N LEU A 78 -1.37 -3.64 10.45
CA LEU A 78 -2.64 -3.14 11.00
C LEU A 78 -3.06 -3.92 12.24
N GLN A 79 -2.95 -5.24 12.23
CA GLN A 79 -3.29 -6.10 13.37
C GLN A 79 -2.36 -5.81 14.57
N SER A 80 -1.05 -5.71 14.34
CA SER A 80 -0.04 -5.54 15.40
C SER A 80 -0.04 -4.14 16.01
N MET A 81 -0.23 -3.10 15.19
CA MET A 81 -0.14 -1.71 15.66
C MET A 81 -1.47 -1.17 16.22
N VAL A 82 -2.60 -1.62 15.67
CA VAL A 82 -3.90 -1.00 15.94
C VAL A 82 -4.79 -1.88 16.83
N GLY A 83 -4.61 -3.21 16.80
CA GLY A 83 -5.43 -4.14 17.59
C GLY A 83 -6.91 -4.16 17.18
N LEU A 84 -7.22 -3.81 15.92
CA LEU A 84 -8.55 -3.86 15.33
C LEU A 84 -8.61 -4.98 14.29
N ASP A 85 -9.80 -5.53 14.07
CA ASP A 85 -10.03 -6.55 13.04
C ASP A 85 -9.93 -5.92 11.64
N VAL A 86 -9.19 -6.56 10.74
CA VAL A 86 -9.10 -6.14 9.35
C VAL A 86 -10.22 -6.82 8.56
N ASP A 87 -11.18 -6.04 8.05
CA ASP A 87 -12.30 -6.56 7.27
C ASP A 87 -11.89 -6.85 5.82
N ARG A 88 -11.20 -5.91 5.18
CA ARG A 88 -10.81 -6.02 3.78
C ARG A 88 -9.58 -5.19 3.43
N ILE A 89 -8.69 -5.78 2.65
CA ILE A 89 -7.57 -5.08 2.00
C ILE A 89 -7.72 -5.23 0.49
N THR A 90 -7.98 -4.12 -0.20
CA THR A 90 -8.11 -4.07 -1.66
C THR A 90 -6.86 -3.46 -2.27
N ILE A 91 -6.14 -4.24 -3.08
CA ILE A 91 -4.98 -3.77 -3.83
C ILE A 91 -5.32 -3.73 -5.31
N THR A 92 -5.25 -2.54 -5.90
CA THR A 92 -5.44 -2.34 -7.34
C THR A 92 -4.10 -2.12 -8.02
N VAL A 93 -3.74 -3.01 -8.95
CA VAL A 93 -2.52 -2.85 -9.75
C VAL A 93 -2.85 -1.98 -10.95
N VAL A 94 -2.30 -0.76 -10.98
CA VAL A 94 -2.62 0.24 -12.01
C VAL A 94 -1.68 0.15 -13.20
N ARG A 95 -0.41 -0.17 -12.96
CA ARG A 95 0.62 -0.18 -14.01
C ARG A 95 1.75 -1.15 -13.67
N VAL A 96 2.48 -1.58 -14.69
CA VAL A 96 3.80 -2.21 -14.56
C VAL A 96 4.87 -1.19 -14.93
N MET A 97 5.86 -0.98 -14.05
CA MET A 97 7.00 -0.09 -14.32
C MET A 97 8.06 -0.87 -15.08
N THR A 98 8.13 -0.64 -16.39
CA THR A 98 9.27 -1.06 -17.20
C THR A 98 10.45 -0.11 -16.99
N PRO A 99 11.70 -0.60 -17.03
CA PRO A 99 12.88 0.26 -17.04
C PRO A 99 12.91 1.21 -18.24
#